data_AF-A0A257LIL9-F1
#
_entry.id   AF-A0A257LIL9-F1
#
_cell.length_a   1.000
_cell.length_b   1.000
_cell.length_c   1.000
_cell.angle_alpha   90.00
_cell.angle_beta   90.00
_cell.angle_gamma   90.00
#
_symmetry.space_group_name_H-M   'P 1'
#
loop_
_entity.id
_entity.type
_entity.pdbx_description
1 polymer ?
#
loop_
_entity_poly.entity_id
_entity_poly.type
_entity_poly.pdbx_seq_one_letter_code
_entity_poly.pdbx_strand_id
1 'polypeptide(L)'
;MGQNSFVSGRTATALVVGALLACGAWAQARDAARLGKDLTTAGAEPAANKDGSIPAFGGTEAPVGGWAWGKKRQDHWKHKAEKPLYSIDASNVDKYAGQLSPGQVAMVKQAKGYRMDVYPSHRSCGVPDFVAENTKKNVALGKLKDNGWALQEAALPGFPFPIPENGAQAMWNAKMRYRGLALDYKNVITA
;
A
#
# COMPACT_ATOMS: atom_id res chain seq x y z
N MET A 1 -45.24 -55.48 -9.51
CA MET A 1 -44.40 -56.35 -8.65
C MET A 1 -42.96 -55.93 -8.89
N GLY A 2 -42.19 -55.29 -8.02
CA GLY A 2 -42.27 -55.15 -6.56
C GLY A 2 -40.98 -55.71 -5.93
N GLN A 3 -40.24 -54.84 -5.23
CA GLN A 3 -39.17 -55.11 -4.22
C GLN A 3 -37.73 -55.23 -4.79
N ASN A 4 -36.86 -54.21 -4.66
CA ASN A 4 -36.05 -53.79 -3.48
C ASN A 4 -34.74 -54.58 -3.31
N SER A 5 -33.57 -53.91 -3.39
CA SER A 5 -32.73 -53.60 -2.20
C SER A 5 -31.28 -53.18 -2.54
N PHE A 6 -30.94 -51.97 -2.08
CA PHE A 6 -29.76 -51.54 -1.31
C PHE A 6 -28.31 -51.87 -1.73
N VAL A 7 -27.63 -50.79 -2.17
CA VAL A 7 -26.39 -50.16 -1.64
C VAL A 7 -25.24 -51.06 -1.15
N SER A 8 -24.09 -50.94 -1.83
CA SER A 8 -22.73 -50.87 -1.27
C SER A 8 -21.81 -50.42 -2.43
N GLY A 9 -21.20 -49.22 -2.47
CA GLY A 9 -20.36 -48.62 -1.45
C GLY A 9 -18.90 -48.94 -1.79
N ARG A 10 -18.20 -48.05 -2.54
CA ARG A 10 -16.72 -47.92 -2.52
C ARG A 10 -16.20 -46.74 -3.38
N THR A 11 -15.90 -45.65 -2.67
CA THR A 11 -14.68 -44.83 -2.79
C THR A 11 -14.11 -44.58 -4.20
N ALA A 12 -14.40 -43.41 -4.76
CA ALA A 12 -13.59 -42.79 -5.81
C ALA A 12 -12.90 -41.53 -5.25
N THR A 13 -11.72 -41.72 -4.65
CA THR A 13 -10.78 -40.66 -4.34
C THR A 13 -10.13 -40.22 -5.66
N ALA A 14 -10.61 -39.14 -6.26
CA ALA A 14 -10.06 -38.59 -7.50
C ALA A 14 -9.42 -37.22 -7.26
N LEU A 15 -8.08 -37.24 -7.25
CA LEU A 15 -7.14 -36.21 -7.70
C LEU A 15 -7.52 -34.73 -7.47
N VAL A 16 -7.06 -34.15 -6.35
CA VAL A 16 -6.83 -32.70 -6.23
C VAL A 16 -5.32 -32.46 -6.38
N VAL A 17 -4.83 -32.42 -7.62
CA VAL A 17 -3.47 -31.97 -7.94
C VAL A 17 -3.55 -31.14 -9.21
N GLY A 18 -3.26 -29.84 -9.10
CA GLY A 18 -3.00 -29.00 -10.27
C GLY A 18 -3.79 -27.70 -10.34
N ALA A 19 -3.65 -26.80 -9.36
CA ALA A 19 -4.01 -25.39 -9.55
C ALA A 19 -3.09 -24.40 -8.78
N LEU A 20 -1.94 -24.84 -8.28
CA LEU A 20 -1.03 -24.00 -7.47
C LEU A 20 0.11 -23.33 -8.28
N LEU A 21 0.05 -23.33 -9.62
CA LEU A 21 1.11 -22.77 -10.48
C LEU A 21 0.72 -21.48 -11.24
N ALA A 22 -0.27 -20.72 -10.75
CA ALA A 22 -0.59 -19.41 -11.32
C ALA A 22 -0.02 -18.21 -10.53
N CYS A 23 0.83 -18.44 -9.53
CA CYS A 23 1.73 -17.40 -9.02
C CYS A 23 3.02 -17.39 -9.86
N GLY A 24 2.87 -17.17 -11.17
CA GLY A 24 3.97 -16.66 -11.96
C GLY A 24 4.28 -15.26 -11.43
N ALA A 25 5.24 -15.17 -10.50
CA ALA A 25 5.85 -13.92 -10.14
C ALA A 25 6.28 -13.26 -11.44
N TRP A 26 5.63 -12.15 -11.78
CA TRP A 26 6.14 -11.26 -12.81
C TRP A 26 7.44 -10.70 -12.24
N ALA A 27 8.54 -11.45 -12.38
CA ALA A 27 9.87 -10.95 -12.12
C ALA A 27 10.14 -9.90 -13.19
N GLN A 28 9.65 -8.68 -12.94
CA GLN A 28 10.01 -7.54 -13.74
C GLN A 28 11.50 -7.34 -13.56
N ALA A 29 12.25 -7.27 -14.67
CA ALA A 29 13.67 -6.99 -14.62
C ALA A 29 13.92 -5.75 -13.74
N ARG A 30 14.90 -5.84 -12.83
CA ARG A 30 15.36 -4.74 -11.99
C ARG A 30 16.07 -3.71 -12.85
N ASP A 31 15.29 -2.91 -13.55
CA ASP A 31 15.79 -1.84 -14.40
C ASP A 31 15.57 -0.49 -13.74
N ALA A 32 16.67 0.16 -13.36
CA ALA A 32 16.66 1.47 -12.74
C ALA A 32 16.16 2.57 -13.69
N ALA A 33 16.15 2.34 -15.00
CA ALA A 33 15.62 3.26 -16.00
C ALA A 33 14.08 3.37 -15.96
N ARG A 34 13.40 2.42 -15.30
CA ARG A 34 11.94 2.47 -15.12
C ARG A 34 11.51 3.50 -14.06
N LEU A 35 12.37 3.76 -13.08
CA LEU A 35 12.08 4.72 -12.00
C LEU A 35 12.11 6.15 -12.52
N GLY A 36 11.01 6.88 -12.34
CA GLY A 36 10.79 8.21 -12.90
C GLY A 36 10.31 8.22 -14.34
N LYS A 37 10.12 7.04 -14.96
CA LYS A 37 9.56 6.87 -16.31
C LYS A 37 8.17 6.23 -16.21
N ASP A 38 8.11 4.91 -16.31
CA ASP A 38 6.87 4.12 -16.17
C ASP A 38 6.55 3.75 -14.72
N LEU A 39 7.49 3.97 -13.79
CA LEU A 39 7.26 3.89 -12.35
C LEU A 39 7.53 5.26 -11.69
N THR A 40 6.92 5.53 -10.55
CA THR A 40 7.32 6.66 -9.70
C THR A 40 8.77 6.51 -9.25
N THR A 41 9.38 7.57 -8.71
CA THR A 41 10.73 7.49 -8.12
C THR A 41 10.86 6.49 -6.97
N ALA A 42 9.72 6.11 -6.36
CA ALA A 42 9.63 5.08 -5.32
C ALA A 42 9.33 3.67 -5.86
N GLY A 43 9.08 3.51 -7.16
CA GLY A 43 8.76 2.22 -7.79
C GLY A 43 7.27 1.87 -7.84
N ALA A 44 6.36 2.83 -7.64
CA ALA A 44 4.91 2.60 -7.70
C ALA A 44 4.34 2.88 -9.10
N GLU A 45 3.15 2.34 -9.39
CA GLU A 45 2.37 2.64 -10.60
C GLU A 45 1.93 4.13 -10.62
N PRO A 46 2.34 4.93 -11.62
CA PRO A 46 2.00 6.34 -11.70
C PRO A 46 0.59 6.61 -12.27
N ALA A 47 -0.03 5.68 -13.01
CA ALA A 47 -1.29 5.93 -13.69
C ALA A 47 -2.48 6.15 -12.73
N ALA A 48 -3.51 6.81 -13.27
CA ALA A 48 -4.82 6.88 -12.64
C ALA A 48 -5.50 5.50 -12.64
N ASN A 49 -6.42 5.27 -11.71
CA ASN A 49 -7.22 4.06 -11.75
C ASN A 49 -8.34 4.15 -12.80
N LYS A 50 -8.94 3.01 -13.15
CA LYS A 50 -9.93 2.92 -14.23
C LYS A 50 -11.25 3.64 -13.94
N ASP A 51 -11.64 3.74 -12.67
CA ASP A 51 -12.91 4.36 -12.25
C ASP A 51 -12.80 5.88 -12.02
N GLY A 52 -11.60 6.45 -12.10
CA GLY A 52 -11.35 7.89 -11.97
C GLY A 52 -11.32 8.43 -10.53
N SER A 53 -11.52 7.60 -9.51
CA SER A 53 -11.46 8.02 -8.10
C SER A 53 -10.04 8.25 -7.57
N ILE A 54 -9.03 7.70 -8.25
CA ILE A 54 -7.61 7.87 -7.93
C ILE A 54 -6.91 8.50 -9.14
N PRO A 55 -6.44 9.76 -9.04
CA PRO A 55 -5.76 10.42 -10.15
C PRO A 55 -4.38 9.81 -10.40
N ALA A 56 -3.76 10.17 -11.53
CA ALA A 56 -2.36 9.86 -11.77
C ALA A 56 -1.46 10.56 -10.73
N PHE A 57 -0.28 10.02 -10.49
CA PHE A 57 0.71 10.62 -9.60
C PHE A 57 1.20 11.96 -10.16
N GLY A 58 1.00 13.03 -9.39
CA GLY A 58 1.31 14.40 -9.78
C GLY A 58 2.70 14.89 -9.36
N GLY A 59 3.54 14.03 -8.78
CA GLY A 59 4.85 14.41 -8.25
C GLY A 59 4.78 14.92 -6.80
N THR A 60 5.84 15.59 -6.35
CA THR A 60 5.91 16.18 -5.01
C THR A 60 5.17 17.52 -4.98
N GLU A 61 4.16 17.65 -4.12
CA GLU A 61 3.51 18.94 -3.88
C GLU A 61 4.46 19.90 -3.16
N ALA A 62 4.65 21.09 -3.72
CA ALA A 62 5.37 22.15 -3.04
C ALA A 62 4.57 22.62 -1.81
N PRO A 63 5.22 22.86 -0.66
CA PRO A 63 4.56 23.47 0.49
C PRO A 63 3.97 24.83 0.10
N VAL A 64 2.72 25.10 0.50
CA VAL A 64 2.19 26.46 0.38
C VAL A 64 2.83 27.36 1.45
N GLY A 65 2.98 28.64 1.12
CA GLY A 65 3.61 29.62 2.01
C GLY A 65 2.90 29.73 3.36
N GLY A 66 3.65 30.18 4.37
CA GLY A 66 3.13 30.46 5.72
C GLY A 66 3.14 29.29 6.69
N TRP A 67 3.54 28.08 6.26
CA TRP A 67 3.86 27.03 7.23
C TRP A 67 5.19 27.31 7.93
N ALA A 68 5.22 27.12 9.24
CA ALA A 68 6.42 27.17 10.06
C ALA A 68 6.47 25.97 11.00
N TRP A 69 7.67 25.63 11.46
CA TRP A 69 7.83 24.56 12.44
C TRP A 69 7.00 24.83 13.70
N GLY A 70 6.33 23.80 14.22
CA GLY A 70 5.37 23.91 15.33
C GLY A 70 3.92 24.20 14.90
N LYS A 71 3.64 24.51 13.63
CA LYS A 71 2.28 24.65 13.10
C LYS A 71 1.77 23.33 12.50
N LYS A 72 0.46 23.09 12.57
CA LYS A 72 -0.16 21.91 11.96
C LYS A 72 -0.06 22.00 10.44
N ARG A 73 0.48 20.97 9.79
CA ARG A 73 0.62 20.96 8.32
C ARG A 73 -0.73 21.06 7.59
N GLN A 74 -1.78 20.49 8.15
CA GLN A 74 -3.14 20.51 7.56
C GLN A 74 -3.68 21.95 7.36
N ASP A 75 -3.34 22.89 8.22
CA ASP A 75 -3.85 24.28 8.17
C ASP A 75 -3.19 25.08 7.02
N HIS A 76 -2.09 24.55 6.49
CA HIS A 76 -1.26 25.10 5.43
C HIS A 76 -1.14 24.09 4.28
N TRP A 77 -2.21 23.36 3.98
CA TRP A 77 -2.27 22.52 2.80
C TRP A 77 -3.18 23.14 1.74
N LYS A 78 -2.88 22.93 0.45
CA LYS A 78 -3.63 23.50 -0.68
C LYS A 78 -5.10 23.08 -0.66
N HIS A 79 -5.38 21.87 -0.19
CA HIS A 79 -6.70 21.24 -0.17
C HIS A 79 -7.40 21.32 1.20
N LYS A 80 -6.92 22.19 2.11
CA LYS A 80 -7.43 22.28 3.50
C LYS A 80 -8.93 22.59 3.65
N ALA A 81 -9.57 23.14 2.62
CA ALA A 81 -10.98 23.53 2.63
C ALA A 81 -11.87 22.54 1.86
N GLU A 82 -11.35 21.38 1.46
CA GLU A 82 -12.14 20.37 0.77
C GLU A 82 -13.25 19.80 1.66
N LYS A 83 -14.38 19.52 1.01
CA LYS A 83 -15.54 18.90 1.65
C LYS A 83 -15.53 17.40 1.35
N PRO A 84 -16.11 16.56 2.23
CA PRO A 84 -16.33 15.16 1.92
C PRO A 84 -17.17 15.02 0.63
N LEU A 85 -16.80 14.05 -0.20
CA LEU A 85 -17.62 13.59 -1.32
C LEU A 85 -18.88 12.90 -0.81
N TYR A 86 -18.73 12.09 0.23
CA TYR A 86 -19.80 11.39 0.95
C TYR A 86 -19.29 10.92 2.31
N SER A 87 -20.20 10.39 3.12
CA SER A 87 -19.90 9.84 4.44
C SER A 87 -20.42 8.41 4.55
N ILE A 88 -19.66 7.55 5.22
CA ILE A 88 -20.01 6.17 5.51
C ILE A 88 -20.31 6.06 7.01
N ASP A 89 -21.46 5.49 7.34
CA ASP A 89 -21.90 5.20 8.70
C ASP A 89 -22.63 3.85 8.76
N ALA A 90 -23.11 3.46 9.94
CA ALA A 90 -23.80 2.20 10.15
C ALA A 90 -25.07 2.01 9.27
N SER A 91 -25.68 3.10 8.79
CA SER A 91 -26.89 3.04 7.96
C SER A 91 -26.60 2.72 6.49
N ASN A 92 -25.38 2.97 6.01
CA ASN A 92 -25.04 2.85 4.60
C ASN A 92 -23.76 2.04 4.30
N VAL A 93 -23.03 1.58 5.32
CA VAL A 93 -21.76 0.85 5.15
C VAL A 93 -21.87 -0.38 4.24
N ASP A 94 -23.01 -1.05 4.24
CA ASP A 94 -23.23 -2.23 3.38
C ASP A 94 -23.18 -1.88 1.88
N LYS A 95 -23.52 -0.63 1.52
CA LYS A 95 -23.39 -0.13 0.13
C LYS A 95 -21.93 0.03 -0.30
N TYR A 96 -21.01 0.18 0.65
CA TYR A 96 -19.58 0.42 0.42
C TYR A 96 -18.70 -0.77 0.82
N ALA A 97 -19.29 -1.91 1.16
CA ALA A 97 -18.55 -3.08 1.64
C ALA A 97 -17.49 -3.58 0.64
N GLY A 98 -17.70 -3.38 -0.67
CA GLY A 98 -16.71 -3.72 -1.70
C GLY A 98 -15.46 -2.82 -1.69
N GLN A 99 -15.49 -1.68 -1.00
CA GLN A 99 -14.38 -0.74 -0.87
C GLN A 99 -13.70 -0.82 0.51
N LEU A 100 -14.24 -1.63 1.43
CA LEU A 100 -13.80 -1.72 2.80
C LEU A 100 -13.39 -3.16 3.14
N SER A 101 -12.38 -3.31 3.98
CA SER A 101 -12.08 -4.61 4.58
C SER A 101 -13.23 -5.06 5.50
N PRO A 102 -13.42 -6.38 5.71
CA PRO A 102 -14.44 -6.88 6.64
C PRO A 102 -14.30 -6.29 8.05
N GLY A 103 -13.06 -6.04 8.51
CA GLY A 103 -12.78 -5.39 9.79
C GLY A 103 -13.24 -3.94 9.86
N GLN A 104 -13.09 -3.18 8.76
CA GLN A 104 -13.61 -1.80 8.68
C GLN A 104 -15.13 -1.78 8.68
N VAL A 105 -15.78 -2.67 7.92
CA VAL A 105 -17.25 -2.79 7.92
C VAL A 105 -17.76 -3.12 9.31
N ALA A 106 -17.15 -4.09 9.99
CA ALA A 106 -17.52 -4.46 11.36
C ALA A 106 -17.33 -3.28 12.33
N MET A 107 -16.22 -2.55 12.22
CA MET A 107 -15.93 -1.40 13.07
C MET A 107 -16.98 -0.29 12.90
N VAL A 108 -17.36 0.05 11.67
CA VAL A 108 -18.43 1.04 11.40
C VAL A 108 -19.77 0.62 12.00
N LYS A 109 -20.12 -0.67 11.93
CA LYS A 109 -21.38 -1.20 12.47
C LYS A 109 -21.41 -1.24 14.00
N GLN A 110 -20.29 -1.55 14.63
CA GLN A 110 -20.21 -1.76 16.08
C GLN A 110 -19.95 -0.46 16.86
N ALA A 111 -19.17 0.46 16.29
CA ALA A 111 -18.82 1.71 16.95
C ALA A 111 -19.99 2.72 16.83
N LYS A 112 -20.69 2.93 17.95
CA LYS A 112 -21.84 3.84 18.01
C LYS A 112 -21.42 5.27 17.66
N GLY A 113 -22.07 5.85 16.64
CA GLY A 113 -21.76 7.20 16.16
C GLY A 113 -20.52 7.30 15.26
N TYR A 114 -19.95 6.18 14.83
CA TYR A 114 -18.83 6.20 13.90
C TYR A 114 -19.27 6.72 12.53
N ARG A 115 -18.47 7.63 11.99
CA ARG A 115 -18.64 8.23 10.67
C ARG A 115 -17.28 8.31 9.99
N MET A 116 -17.20 7.84 8.75
CA MET A 116 -16.03 7.93 7.90
C MET A 116 -16.33 8.87 6.74
N ASP A 117 -15.68 10.03 6.72
CA ASP A 117 -15.79 10.98 5.63
C ASP A 117 -14.79 10.63 4.53
N VAL A 118 -15.29 10.53 3.30
CA VAL A 118 -14.48 10.23 2.11
C VAL A 118 -14.23 11.51 1.34
N TYR A 119 -12.97 11.77 1.01
CA TYR A 119 -12.51 12.99 0.33
C TYR A 119 -11.91 12.66 -1.04
N PRO A 120 -11.75 13.66 -1.93
CA PRO A 120 -11.02 13.49 -3.17
C PRO A 120 -9.59 12.98 -2.94
N SER A 121 -9.16 12.03 -3.76
CA SER A 121 -7.79 11.50 -3.70
C SER A 121 -6.80 12.49 -4.34
N HIS A 122 -5.71 12.79 -3.64
CA HIS A 122 -4.58 13.55 -4.19
C HIS A 122 -3.31 12.71 -4.12
N ARG A 123 -2.70 12.41 -5.27
CA ARG A 123 -1.44 11.66 -5.36
C ARG A 123 -0.25 12.61 -5.53
N SER A 124 0.08 13.33 -4.45
CA SER A 124 1.11 14.37 -4.47
C SER A 124 2.24 14.18 -3.43
N CYS A 125 2.28 13.00 -2.80
CA CYS A 125 3.31 12.61 -1.83
C CYS A 125 4.55 12.03 -2.53
N GLY A 126 5.40 12.90 -3.08
CA GLY A 126 6.72 12.50 -3.54
C GLY A 126 7.77 12.46 -2.42
N VAL A 127 9.00 12.14 -2.81
CA VAL A 127 10.16 12.08 -1.90
C VAL A 127 11.21 13.11 -2.29
N PRO A 128 12.07 13.56 -1.35
CA PRO A 128 13.21 14.41 -1.68
C PRO A 128 14.17 13.74 -2.66
N ASP A 129 14.92 14.55 -3.43
CA ASP A 129 15.80 14.06 -4.50
C ASP A 129 16.84 13.05 -4.00
N PHE A 130 17.48 13.29 -2.86
CA PHE A 130 18.46 12.37 -2.29
C PHE A 130 17.86 10.98 -1.95
N VAL A 131 16.57 10.93 -1.58
CA VAL A 131 15.85 9.68 -1.34
C VAL A 131 15.56 8.97 -2.66
N ALA A 132 15.15 9.72 -3.69
CA ALA A 132 14.94 9.18 -5.03
C ALA A 132 16.24 8.61 -5.62
N GLU A 133 17.37 9.32 -5.46
CA GLU A 133 18.68 8.87 -5.90
C GLU A 133 19.13 7.59 -5.18
N ASN A 134 19.00 7.53 -3.85
CA ASN A 134 19.32 6.33 -3.07
C ASN A 134 18.42 5.16 -3.48
N THR A 135 17.13 5.42 -3.71
CA THR A 135 16.19 4.42 -4.20
C THR A 135 16.61 3.87 -5.57
N LYS A 136 17.08 4.74 -6.48
CA LYS A 136 17.61 4.31 -7.77
C LYS A 136 18.86 3.45 -7.64
N LYS A 137 19.79 3.80 -6.73
CA LYS A 137 20.98 2.98 -6.43
C LYS A 137 20.60 1.60 -5.88
N ASN A 138 19.53 1.53 -5.09
CA ASN A 138 19.04 0.28 -4.49
C ASN A 138 18.52 -0.74 -5.49
N VAL A 139 18.23 -0.36 -6.74
CA VAL A 139 17.92 -1.34 -7.79
C VAL A 139 19.08 -2.33 -7.99
N ALA A 140 20.32 -1.85 -7.90
CA ALA A 140 21.53 -2.66 -8.02
C ALA A 140 22.11 -3.10 -6.67
N LEU A 141 22.01 -2.24 -5.65
CA LEU A 141 22.64 -2.46 -4.34
C LEU A 141 21.77 -3.24 -3.35
N GLY A 142 20.45 -3.16 -3.48
CA GLY A 142 19.48 -3.76 -2.57
C GLY A 142 19.59 -5.28 -2.53
N LYS A 143 20.00 -5.83 -1.38
CA LYS A 143 20.18 -7.28 -1.19
C LYS A 143 19.60 -7.76 0.12
N LEU A 144 19.00 -8.95 0.06
CA LEU A 144 18.70 -9.75 1.24
C LEU A 144 19.88 -10.70 1.50
N LYS A 145 20.04 -11.12 2.75
CA LYS A 145 20.95 -12.21 3.12
C LYS A 145 20.45 -13.54 2.55
N ASP A 146 21.30 -14.56 2.57
CA ASP A 146 21.01 -15.92 2.10
C ASP A 146 19.78 -16.57 2.78
N ASN A 147 19.41 -16.09 3.97
CA ASN A 147 18.18 -16.54 4.65
C ASN A 147 16.88 -16.05 3.98
N GLY A 148 16.96 -15.21 2.95
CA GLY A 148 15.83 -14.77 2.13
C GLY A 148 14.91 -13.75 2.78
N TRP A 149 15.23 -13.25 3.99
CA TRP A 149 14.38 -12.28 4.69
C TRP A 149 15.14 -11.19 5.44
N ALA A 150 16.41 -11.33 5.77
CA ALA A 150 17.15 -10.26 6.45
C ALA A 150 17.72 -9.29 5.42
N LEU A 151 17.62 -7.98 5.67
CA LEU A 151 18.28 -6.97 4.85
C LEU A 151 19.80 -7.07 5.03
N GLN A 152 20.54 -7.15 3.92
CA GLN A 152 22.00 -7.18 3.91
C GLN A 152 22.56 -5.80 3.57
N GLU A 153 22.15 -5.26 2.42
CA GLU A 153 22.67 -4.02 1.84
C GLU A 153 21.51 -3.16 1.31
N ALA A 154 21.52 -1.87 1.65
CA ALA A 154 20.65 -0.84 1.06
C ALA A 154 21.25 0.56 1.33
N ALA A 155 21.18 1.43 0.33
CA ALA A 155 21.40 2.86 0.47
C ALA A 155 20.18 3.49 1.15
N LEU A 156 20.41 4.06 2.33
CA LEU A 156 19.39 4.69 3.15
C LEU A 156 19.74 6.16 3.40
N PRO A 157 18.73 7.03 3.56
CA PRO A 157 17.30 6.75 3.44
C PRO A 157 16.87 6.56 1.98
N GLY A 158 15.92 5.65 1.74
CA GLY A 158 15.47 5.23 0.41
C GLY A 158 14.51 4.05 0.52
N PHE A 159 13.93 3.62 -0.60
CA PHE A 159 13.24 2.33 -0.68
C PHE A 159 14.27 1.24 -1.02
N PRO A 160 14.46 0.22 -0.16
CA PRO A 160 15.49 -0.82 -0.39
C PRO A 160 15.26 -1.66 -1.65
N PHE A 161 14.01 -1.87 -2.05
CA PHE A 161 13.66 -2.72 -3.19
C PHE A 161 12.55 -2.06 -4.03
N PRO A 162 12.81 -0.98 -4.78
CA PRO A 162 11.76 -0.26 -5.50
C PRO A 162 11.00 -1.13 -6.52
N ILE A 163 11.61 -2.21 -7.00
CA ILE A 163 10.95 -3.25 -7.82
C ILE A 163 11.06 -4.57 -7.03
N PRO A 164 10.16 -4.83 -6.07
CA PRO A 164 10.26 -5.99 -5.21
C PRO A 164 9.87 -7.27 -5.97
N GLU A 165 10.68 -8.31 -5.82
CA GLU A 165 10.45 -9.62 -6.47
C GLU A 165 9.72 -10.62 -5.58
N ASN A 166 9.69 -10.35 -4.27
CA ASN A 166 9.06 -11.24 -3.29
C ASN A 166 8.48 -10.46 -2.10
N GLY A 167 7.71 -11.17 -1.27
CA GLY A 167 7.07 -10.60 -0.10
C GLY A 167 8.05 -10.02 0.93
N ALA A 168 9.23 -10.62 1.12
CA ALA A 168 10.22 -10.11 2.06
C ALA A 168 10.73 -8.73 1.64
N GLN A 169 11.00 -8.52 0.35
CA GLN A 169 11.39 -7.23 -0.20
C GLN A 169 10.29 -6.17 -0.04
N ALA A 170 9.03 -6.54 -0.32
CA ALA A 170 7.88 -5.66 -0.09
C ALA A 170 7.73 -5.28 1.39
N MET A 171 7.94 -6.23 2.30
CA MET A 171 7.93 -5.97 3.75
C MET A 171 9.07 -5.06 4.19
N TRP A 172 10.26 -5.18 3.60
CA TRP A 172 11.38 -4.25 3.87
C TRP A 172 11.09 -2.85 3.39
N ASN A 173 10.49 -2.68 2.21
CA ASN A 173 10.02 -1.36 1.78
C ASN A 173 9.02 -0.79 2.78
N ALA A 174 8.04 -1.60 3.22
CA ALA A 174 7.09 -1.16 4.24
C ALA A 174 7.81 -0.74 5.53
N LYS A 175 8.84 -1.45 5.99
CA LYS A 175 9.56 -1.09 7.23
C LYS A 175 10.47 0.13 7.08
N MET A 176 11.19 0.23 5.96
CA MET A 176 12.30 1.18 5.75
C MET A 176 11.95 2.39 4.87
N ARG A 177 10.71 2.46 4.37
CA ARG A 177 10.21 3.63 3.63
C ARG A 177 10.57 4.94 4.32
N TYR A 178 10.92 5.93 3.52
CA TYR A 178 11.20 7.26 4.03
C TYR A 178 9.97 7.85 4.77
N ARG A 179 10.16 8.31 6.01
CA ARG A 179 9.11 8.91 6.86
C ARG A 179 9.43 10.34 7.31
N GLY A 180 10.44 10.96 6.71
CA GLY A 180 11.02 12.23 7.16
C GLY A 180 12.38 12.03 7.82
N LEU A 181 13.09 13.14 8.06
CA LEU A 181 14.44 13.14 8.63
C LEU A 181 14.45 12.94 10.15
N ALA A 182 13.46 13.49 10.85
CA ALA A 182 13.38 13.41 12.31
C ALA A 182 11.93 13.44 12.77
N LEU A 183 11.69 12.75 13.89
CA LEU A 183 10.48 12.86 14.69
C LEU A 183 10.88 13.48 16.03
N ASP A 184 10.29 14.64 16.34
CA ASP A 184 10.46 15.28 17.64
C ASP A 184 9.27 14.91 18.53
N TYR A 185 9.55 14.21 19.63
CA TYR A 185 8.58 13.75 20.60
C TYR A 185 8.68 14.57 21.90
N LYS A 186 8.32 15.86 21.82
CA LYS A 186 8.51 16.83 22.90
C LYS A 186 7.94 16.43 24.28
N ASN A 187 6.98 15.51 24.34
CA ASN A 187 6.28 15.13 25.57
C ASN A 187 6.24 13.60 25.81
N VAL A 188 7.13 12.82 25.19
CA VAL A 188 7.20 11.38 25.48
C VAL A 188 8.17 11.16 26.64
N ILE A 189 7.63 10.83 27.82
CA ILE A 189 8.42 10.25 28.91
C ILE A 189 8.67 8.80 28.51
N THR A 190 9.87 8.50 28.04
CA THR A 190 10.32 7.11 27.94
C THR A 190 10.59 6.63 29.36
N ALA A 191 9.87 5.59 29.79
CA ALA A 191 10.10 4.90 31.05
C ALA A 191 11.51 4.33 31.15
#